data_AF-A0AAC9NE67-F1
#
_entry.id   AF-A0AAC9NE67-F1
#
_cell.length_a   1.000
_cell.length_b   1.000
_cell.length_c   1.000
_cell.angle_alpha   90.00
_cell.angle_beta   90.00
_cell.angle_gamma   90.00
#
_symmetry.space_group_name_H-M   'P 1'
#
loop_
_entity.id
_entity.type
_entity.pdbx_description
1 polymer ?
#
loop_
_entity_poly.entity_id
_entity_poly.type
_entity_poly.pdbx_seq_one_letter_code
_entity_poly.pdbx_strand_id
1 'polypeptide(L)'
;MKQLDTSSIRFSKPVNEKLEKLALGFKRSKKELFTQMVDYFYRSKKDPSDFGDEVLKKELSLGISRIISFIKQQEKDFLLPSYTDVGFLKVAMAQSNDKLSNIDTHLARESEVSIALLKYTKSIIGGIRVLVNHQKQKDELKEQFRELLEYYIHSREEMGWTTANAKKEQLIEHVRQSLNNM
;
A
#
# COMPACT_ATOMS: atom_id res chain seq x y z
N MET A 1 -43.91 -81.60 -5.15
CA MET A 1 -42.84 -82.62 -5.17
C MET A 1 -41.49 -81.92 -5.18
N LYS A 2 -40.68 -82.05 -4.13
CA LYS A 2 -39.31 -81.50 -4.12
C LYS A 2 -38.46 -82.37 -5.05
N GLN A 3 -37.93 -81.80 -6.13
CA GLN A 3 -36.92 -82.48 -6.95
C GLN A 3 -35.74 -82.87 -6.04
N LEU A 4 -35.42 -84.15 -5.99
CA LEU A 4 -34.22 -84.66 -5.31
C LEU A 4 -33.00 -84.24 -6.11
N ASP A 5 -31.99 -83.70 -5.42
CA ASP A 5 -30.74 -83.27 -6.05
C ASP A 5 -30.06 -84.43 -6.75
N THR A 6 -30.09 -84.43 -8.08
CA THR A 6 -29.70 -85.58 -8.89
C THR A 6 -28.25 -85.50 -9.39
N SER A 7 -27.54 -84.43 -9.04
CA SER A 7 -26.23 -84.09 -9.62
C SER A 7 -25.21 -83.74 -8.53
N SER A 8 -24.18 -84.56 -8.36
CA SER A 8 -23.05 -84.28 -7.46
C SER A 8 -21.89 -83.67 -8.24
N ILE A 9 -21.40 -82.50 -7.82
CA ILE A 9 -20.20 -81.87 -8.39
C ILE A 9 -19.01 -82.27 -7.53
N ARG A 10 -17.96 -82.83 -8.15
CA ARG A 10 -16.70 -83.16 -7.47
C ARG A 10 -15.72 -82.01 -7.61
N PHE A 11 -15.11 -81.61 -6.51
CA PHE A 11 -14.05 -80.61 -6.45
C PHE A 11 -12.87 -81.14 -5.63
N SER A 12 -11.70 -80.53 -5.81
CA SER A 12 -10.50 -80.92 -5.08
C SER A 12 -10.61 -80.58 -3.58
N LYS A 13 -9.87 -81.33 -2.74
CA LYS A 13 -9.79 -81.07 -1.28
C LYS A 13 -9.53 -79.59 -0.93
N PRO A 14 -8.56 -78.87 -1.55
CA PRO A 14 -8.34 -77.46 -1.23
C PRO A 14 -9.50 -76.53 -1.62
N VAL A 15 -10.27 -76.86 -2.66
CA VAL A 15 -11.45 -76.09 -3.05
C VAL A 15 -12.59 -76.32 -2.07
N ASN A 16 -12.76 -77.55 -1.57
CA ASN A 16 -13.73 -77.86 -0.52
C ASN A 16 -13.47 -77.03 0.76
N GLU A 17 -12.22 -76.94 1.19
CA GLU A 17 -11.84 -76.17 2.39
C GLU A 17 -12.12 -74.67 2.22
N LYS A 18 -11.85 -74.11 1.03
CA LYS A 18 -12.20 -72.73 0.70
C LYS A 18 -13.71 -72.49 0.72
N LEU A 19 -14.48 -73.40 0.10
CA LEU A 19 -15.94 -73.33 0.07
C LEU A 19 -16.53 -73.44 1.49
N GLU A 20 -15.94 -74.29 2.34
CA GLU A 20 -16.33 -74.44 3.74
C GLU A 20 -16.09 -73.18 4.55
N LYS A 21 -14.90 -72.58 4.43
CA LYS A 21 -14.59 -71.30 5.10
C LYS A 21 -15.52 -70.17 4.64
N LEU A 22 -15.84 -70.10 3.34
CA LEU A 22 -16.77 -69.11 2.80
C LEU A 22 -18.21 -69.35 3.30
N ALA A 23 -18.68 -70.60 3.26
CA ALA A 23 -20.00 -70.97 3.74
C ALA A 23 -20.18 -70.65 5.24
N LEU A 24 -19.17 -70.97 6.05
CA LEU A 24 -19.13 -70.61 7.48
C LEU A 24 -19.12 -69.09 7.69
N GLY A 25 -18.31 -68.35 6.93
CA GLY A 25 -18.23 -66.89 7.01
C GLY A 25 -19.57 -66.19 6.72
N PHE A 26 -20.34 -66.73 5.77
CA PHE A 26 -21.68 -66.23 5.43
C PHE A 26 -22.82 -66.89 6.23
N LYS A 27 -22.51 -67.81 7.16
CA LYS A 27 -23.47 -68.58 7.96
C LYS A 27 -24.52 -69.33 7.11
N ARG A 28 -24.07 -69.95 6.01
CA ARG A 28 -24.93 -70.69 5.05
C ARG A 28 -24.40 -72.10 4.85
N SER A 29 -25.25 -73.02 4.37
CA SER A 29 -24.76 -74.33 3.94
C SER A 29 -23.97 -74.23 2.63
N LYS A 30 -23.03 -75.16 2.40
CA LYS A 30 -22.24 -75.23 1.15
C LYS A 30 -23.14 -75.28 -0.09
N LYS A 31 -24.25 -75.99 0.01
CA LYS A 31 -25.23 -76.16 -1.07
C LYS A 31 -25.97 -74.85 -1.36
N GLU A 32 -26.48 -74.18 -0.35
CA GLU A 32 -27.18 -72.89 -0.53
C GLU A 32 -26.26 -71.82 -1.10
N LEU A 33 -25.03 -71.75 -0.61
CA LEU A 33 -24.03 -70.83 -1.14
C LEU A 33 -23.74 -71.12 -2.63
N PHE A 34 -23.60 -72.40 -3.00
CA PHE A 34 -23.36 -72.79 -4.39
C PHE A 34 -24.53 -72.42 -5.31
N THR A 35 -25.77 -72.73 -4.92
CA THR A 35 -26.96 -72.36 -5.71
C THR A 35 -27.02 -70.84 -5.91
N GLN A 36 -26.77 -70.06 -4.86
CA GLN A 36 -26.74 -68.60 -4.95
C GLN A 36 -25.62 -68.07 -5.84
N MET A 37 -24.44 -68.69 -5.83
CA MET A 37 -23.35 -68.34 -6.73
C MET A 37 -23.74 -68.58 -8.18
N VAL A 38 -24.34 -69.73 -8.50
CA VAL A 38 -24.82 -70.04 -9.85
C VAL A 38 -25.88 -69.03 -10.30
N ASP A 39 -26.87 -68.74 -9.46
CA ASP A 39 -27.90 -67.73 -9.75
C ASP A 39 -27.29 -66.33 -9.93
N TYR A 40 -26.31 -65.97 -9.11
CA TYR A 40 -25.62 -64.69 -9.17
C TYR A 40 -24.85 -64.51 -10.48
N PHE A 41 -24.05 -65.49 -10.88
CA PHE A 41 -23.29 -65.43 -12.15
C PHE A 41 -24.22 -65.51 -13.36
N TYR A 42 -25.29 -66.31 -13.27
CA TYR A 42 -26.28 -66.39 -14.34
C TYR A 42 -27.05 -65.08 -14.54
N ARG A 43 -27.37 -64.35 -13.47
CA ARG A 43 -28.05 -63.03 -13.53
C ARG A 43 -27.10 -61.90 -13.92
N SER A 44 -25.91 -61.87 -13.32
CA SER A 44 -24.94 -60.79 -13.56
C SER A 44 -24.22 -60.91 -14.90
N LYS A 45 -24.26 -62.09 -15.54
CA LYS A 45 -23.55 -62.41 -16.79
C LYS A 45 -22.03 -62.15 -16.72
N LYS A 46 -21.48 -62.01 -15.52
CA LYS A 46 -20.05 -61.83 -15.27
C LYS A 46 -19.34 -63.18 -15.31
N ASP A 47 -18.19 -63.23 -15.96
CA ASP A 47 -17.31 -64.39 -15.90
C ASP A 47 -16.62 -64.42 -14.52
N PRO A 48 -16.79 -65.50 -13.72
CA PRO A 48 -16.08 -65.67 -12.45
C PRO A 48 -14.55 -65.64 -12.56
N SER A 49 -14.02 -65.83 -13.76
CA SER A 49 -12.58 -65.83 -14.07
C SER A 49 -12.06 -64.44 -14.44
N ASP A 50 -12.95 -63.47 -14.71
CA ASP A 50 -12.58 -62.12 -15.10
C ASP A 50 -12.36 -61.22 -13.87
N PHE A 51 -11.17 -61.36 -13.28
CA PHE A 51 -10.71 -60.52 -12.16
C PHE A 51 -10.34 -59.09 -12.58
N GLY A 52 -10.22 -58.81 -13.89
CA GLY A 52 -9.73 -57.54 -14.40
C GLY A 52 -10.64 -56.37 -14.04
N ASP A 53 -11.94 -56.57 -14.16
CA ASP A 53 -12.96 -55.53 -13.95
C ASP A 53 -13.04 -55.03 -12.51
N GLU A 54 -12.96 -55.92 -11.52
CA GLU A 54 -13.04 -55.53 -10.10
C GLU A 54 -11.72 -54.89 -9.63
N VAL A 55 -10.58 -55.36 -10.14
CA VAL A 55 -9.27 -54.72 -9.89
C VAL A 55 -9.22 -53.33 -10.51
N LEU A 56 -9.69 -53.18 -11.77
CA LEU A 56 -9.75 -51.90 -12.45
C LEU A 56 -10.63 -50.90 -11.70
N LYS A 57 -11.83 -51.30 -11.25
CA LYS A 57 -12.70 -50.43 -10.45
C LYS A 57 -12.06 -50.01 -9.13
N LYS A 58 -11.35 -50.93 -8.47
CA LYS A 58 -10.64 -50.63 -7.23
C LYS A 58 -9.50 -49.62 -7.47
N GLU A 59 -8.69 -49.83 -8.50
CA GLU A 59 -7.60 -48.90 -8.86
C GLU A 59 -8.13 -47.53 -9.29
N LEU A 60 -9.23 -47.47 -10.05
CA LEU A 60 -9.88 -46.20 -10.40
C LEU A 60 -10.40 -45.47 -9.16
N SER A 61 -11.04 -46.18 -8.22
CA SER A 61 -11.52 -45.59 -6.97
C SER A 61 -10.37 -45.08 -6.09
N LEU A 62 -9.27 -45.83 -6.02
CA LEU A 62 -8.05 -45.39 -5.33
C LEU A 62 -7.40 -44.19 -6.00
N GLY A 63 -7.36 -44.17 -7.34
CA GLY A 63 -6.86 -43.04 -8.13
C GLY A 63 -7.67 -41.77 -7.89
N ILE A 64 -9.00 -41.86 -7.96
CA ILE A 64 -9.92 -40.74 -7.68
C ILE A 64 -9.69 -40.23 -6.25
N SER A 65 -9.57 -41.15 -5.28
CA SER A 65 -9.33 -40.78 -3.89
C SER A 65 -8.01 -40.02 -3.72
N ARG A 66 -6.95 -40.46 -4.39
CA ARG A 66 -5.64 -39.80 -4.38
C ARG A 66 -5.71 -38.40 -5.01
N ILE A 67 -6.42 -38.23 -6.12
CA ILE A 67 -6.63 -36.92 -6.76
C ILE A 67 -7.38 -35.99 -5.81
N ILE A 68 -8.46 -36.45 -5.19
CA ILE A 68 -9.24 -35.64 -4.25
C ILE A 68 -8.39 -35.23 -3.04
N SER A 69 -7.61 -36.16 -2.47
CA SER A 69 -6.69 -35.85 -1.37
C SER A 69 -5.64 -34.83 -1.77
N PHE A 70 -5.10 -34.93 -2.99
CA PHE A 70 -4.14 -33.97 -3.51
C PHE A 70 -4.75 -32.57 -3.68
N ILE A 71 -5.96 -32.48 -4.24
CA ILE A 71 -6.67 -31.20 -4.40
C ILE A 71 -6.93 -30.56 -3.02
N LYS A 72 -7.42 -31.33 -2.05
CA LYS A 72 -7.63 -30.84 -0.68
C LYS A 72 -6.34 -30.34 -0.03
N GLN A 73 -5.22 -31.03 -0.30
CA GLN A 73 -3.92 -30.61 0.19
C GLN A 73 -3.47 -29.30 -0.48
N GLN A 74 -3.64 -29.16 -1.79
CA GLN A 74 -3.36 -27.91 -2.50
C GLN A 74 -4.23 -26.73 -2.01
N GLU A 75 -5.52 -26.99 -1.77
CA GLU A 75 -6.42 -25.98 -1.20
C GLU A 75 -5.92 -25.49 0.16
N LYS A 76 -5.50 -26.42 1.02
CA LYS A 76 -5.01 -26.13 2.35
C LYS A 76 -3.66 -25.41 2.34
N ASP A 77 -2.73 -25.90 1.54
CA ASP A 77 -1.34 -25.45 1.58
C ASP A 77 -1.11 -24.18 0.75
N PHE A 78 -1.93 -23.93 -0.27
CA PHE A 78 -1.70 -22.83 -1.21
C PHE A 78 -2.90 -21.88 -1.33
N LEU A 79 -4.10 -22.39 -1.62
CA LEU A 79 -5.23 -21.50 -1.93
C LEU A 79 -5.70 -20.73 -0.69
N LEU A 80 -5.87 -21.39 0.46
CA LEU A 80 -6.28 -20.73 1.70
C LEU A 80 -5.27 -19.64 2.16
N PRO A 81 -3.95 -19.92 2.23
CA PRO A 81 -2.96 -18.89 2.51
C PRO A 81 -3.01 -17.73 1.51
N SER A 82 -3.07 -18.01 0.21
CA SER A 82 -3.10 -16.98 -0.84
C SER A 82 -4.31 -16.04 -0.70
N TYR A 83 -5.50 -16.58 -0.43
CA TYR A 83 -6.69 -15.76 -0.16
C TYR A 83 -6.52 -14.89 1.09
N THR A 84 -5.88 -15.43 2.13
CA THR A 84 -5.62 -14.71 3.38
C THR A 84 -4.62 -13.57 3.16
N ASP A 85 -3.52 -13.84 2.44
CA ASP A 85 -2.48 -12.87 2.11
C ASP A 85 -3.04 -11.73 1.24
N VAL A 86 -3.88 -12.04 0.26
CA VAL A 86 -4.58 -11.02 -0.54
C VAL A 86 -5.51 -10.17 0.34
N GLY A 87 -6.17 -10.80 1.33
CA GLY A 87 -6.96 -10.10 2.33
C GLY A 87 -6.12 -9.10 3.14
N PHE A 88 -4.98 -9.53 3.67
CA PHE A 88 -4.04 -8.66 4.38
C PHE A 88 -3.51 -7.54 3.50
N LEU A 89 -3.13 -7.84 2.25
CA LEU A 89 -2.65 -6.85 1.30
C LEU A 89 -3.71 -5.78 1.02
N LYS A 90 -4.97 -6.17 0.86
CA LYS A 90 -6.08 -5.23 0.65
C LYS A 90 -6.25 -4.28 1.84
N VAL A 91 -6.17 -4.80 3.06
CA VAL A 91 -6.25 -3.98 4.29
C VAL A 91 -5.06 -3.04 4.38
N ALA A 92 -3.84 -3.54 4.14
CA ALA A 92 -2.62 -2.73 4.15
C ALA A 92 -2.66 -1.62 3.09
N MET A 93 -3.14 -1.93 1.88
CA MET A 93 -3.33 -0.93 0.82
C MET A 93 -4.36 0.13 1.20
N ALA A 94 -5.49 -0.25 1.80
CA ALA A 94 -6.49 0.71 2.25
C ALA A 94 -5.91 1.67 3.31
N GLN A 95 -5.18 1.14 4.30
CA GLN A 95 -4.49 1.95 5.30
C GLN A 95 -3.39 2.84 4.70
N SER A 96 -2.65 2.33 3.71
CA SER A 96 -1.63 3.11 3.01
C SER A 96 -2.25 4.28 2.24
N ASN A 97 -3.36 4.04 1.53
CA ASN A 97 -4.06 5.08 0.79
C ASN A 97 -4.63 6.15 1.71
N ASP A 98 -5.17 5.76 2.87
CA ASP A 98 -5.64 6.71 3.88
C ASP A 98 -4.49 7.61 4.39
N LYS A 99 -3.34 7.01 4.70
CA LYS A 99 -2.13 7.77 5.09
C LYS A 99 -1.65 8.71 3.98
N LEU A 100 -1.63 8.26 2.73
CA LEU A 100 -1.24 9.08 1.59
C LEU A 100 -2.19 10.27 1.41
N SER A 101 -3.50 10.05 1.50
CA SER A 101 -4.51 11.12 1.48
C SER A 101 -4.28 12.15 2.59
N ASN A 102 -3.96 11.69 3.80
CA ASN A 102 -3.65 12.57 4.93
C ASN A 102 -2.35 13.37 4.70
N ILE A 103 -1.35 12.79 4.04
CA ILE A 103 -0.12 13.49 3.66
C ILE A 103 -0.41 14.55 2.60
N ASP A 104 -1.18 14.21 1.56
CA ASP A 104 -1.53 15.14 0.48
C ASP A 104 -2.30 16.36 1.02
N THR A 105 -3.25 16.14 1.93
CA THR A 105 -3.99 17.23 2.58
C THR A 105 -3.09 18.11 3.46
N HIS A 106 -2.15 17.51 4.20
CA HIS A 106 -1.18 18.26 4.98
C HIS A 106 -0.26 19.10 4.08
N LEU A 107 0.27 18.52 3.00
CA LEU A 107 1.14 19.21 2.06
C LEU A 107 0.43 20.37 1.35
N ALA A 108 -0.84 20.19 0.98
CA ALA A 108 -1.65 21.27 0.41
C ALA A 108 -1.79 22.44 1.39
N ARG A 109 -2.12 22.15 2.66
CA ARG A 109 -2.23 23.17 3.71
C ARG A 109 -0.90 23.87 3.99
N GLU A 110 0.19 23.11 4.05
CA GLU A 110 1.54 23.66 4.27
C GLU A 110 1.96 24.58 3.12
N SER A 111 1.63 24.22 1.88
CA SER A 111 1.85 25.04 0.70
C SER A 111 1.11 26.38 0.79
N GLU A 112 -0.17 26.37 1.18
CA GLU A 112 -0.95 27.61 1.39
C GLU A 112 -0.33 28.52 2.45
N VAL A 113 0.08 27.94 3.59
CA VAL A 113 0.75 28.68 4.66
C VAL A 113 2.07 29.27 4.16
N SER A 114 2.86 28.50 3.42
CA SER A 114 4.14 28.95 2.84
C SER A 114 3.94 30.12 1.87
N ILE A 115 2.92 30.06 1.00
CA ILE A 115 2.56 31.16 0.09
C ILE A 115 2.19 32.42 0.88
N ALA A 116 1.38 32.29 1.94
CA ALA A 116 1.00 33.42 2.79
C ALA A 116 2.22 34.04 3.49
N LEU A 117 3.13 33.20 4.01
CA LEU A 117 4.35 33.61 4.69
C LEU A 117 5.32 34.32 3.73
N LEU A 118 5.45 33.82 2.49
CA LEU A 118 6.22 34.49 1.44
C LEU A 118 5.66 35.86 1.10
N LYS A 119 4.33 36.01 1.02
CA LYS A 119 3.68 37.31 0.77
C LYS A 119 3.97 38.28 1.91
N TYR A 120 3.83 37.84 3.16
CA TYR A 120 4.13 38.66 4.34
C TYR A 120 5.60 39.07 4.39
N THR A 121 6.51 38.12 4.14
CA THR A 121 7.96 38.38 4.08
C THR A 121 8.31 39.40 3.00
N LYS A 122 7.72 39.30 1.80
CA LYS A 122 7.90 40.31 0.75
C LYS A 122 7.44 41.70 1.19
N SER A 123 6.32 41.79 1.90
CA SER A 123 5.83 43.07 2.43
C SER A 123 6.77 43.67 3.48
N ILE A 124 7.29 42.85 4.40
CA ILE A 124 8.30 43.28 5.37
C ILE A 124 9.55 43.79 4.67
N ILE A 125 10.09 43.04 3.70
CA ILE A 125 11.28 43.44 2.95
C ILE A 125 11.03 44.79 2.24
N GLY A 126 9.84 44.98 1.68
CA GLY A 126 9.42 46.27 1.12
C GLY A 126 9.45 47.41 2.14
N GLY A 127 8.86 47.20 3.32
CA GLY A 127 8.87 48.18 4.41
C GLY A 127 10.28 48.50 4.90
N ILE A 128 11.13 47.50 5.07
CA ILE A 128 12.54 47.67 5.45
C ILE A 128 13.27 48.51 4.40
N ARG A 129 13.05 48.24 3.10
CA ARG A 129 13.68 49.01 2.02
C ARG A 129 13.30 50.50 2.08
N VAL A 130 12.03 50.80 2.35
CA VAL A 130 11.56 52.19 2.52
C VAL A 130 12.23 52.85 3.72
N LEU A 131 12.27 52.15 4.87
CA LEU A 131 12.92 52.67 6.08
C LEU A 131 14.42 52.93 5.86
N VAL A 132 15.12 52.01 5.20
CA VAL A 132 16.53 52.18 4.83
C VAL A 132 16.73 53.38 3.91
N ASN A 133 15.83 53.59 2.94
CA ASN A 133 15.91 54.74 2.04
C ASN A 133 15.68 56.08 2.78
N HIS A 134 14.68 56.16 3.65
CA HIS A 134 14.46 57.34 4.49
C HIS A 134 15.64 57.60 5.42
N GLN A 135 16.24 56.56 5.98
CA GLN A 135 17.43 56.70 6.82
C GLN A 135 18.60 57.27 6.01
N LYS A 136 18.82 56.76 4.79
CA LYS A 136 19.85 57.28 3.88
C LYS A 136 19.62 58.76 3.53
N GLN A 137 18.40 59.12 3.14
CA GLN A 137 18.05 60.52 2.84
C GLN A 137 18.24 61.44 4.04
N LYS A 138 17.88 60.97 5.24
CA LYS A 138 18.12 61.71 6.48
C LYS A 138 19.61 61.93 6.75
N ASP A 139 20.44 60.92 6.49
CA ASP A 139 21.88 61.04 6.68
C ASP A 139 22.53 61.94 5.61
N GLU A 140 22.07 61.88 4.35
CA GLU A 140 22.45 62.82 3.28
C GLU A 140 22.09 64.27 3.65
N LEU A 141 20.87 64.52 4.14
CA LEU A 141 20.42 65.86 4.55
C LEU A 141 21.23 66.42 5.72
N LYS A 142 21.57 65.57 6.70
CA LYS A 142 22.43 65.97 7.83
C LYS A 142 23.81 66.38 7.36
N GLU A 143 24.37 65.68 6.38
CA GLU A 143 25.70 65.99 5.86
C GLU A 143 25.70 67.31 5.09
N GLN A 144 24.73 67.50 4.19
CA GLN A 144 24.55 68.78 3.49
C GLN A 144 24.35 69.95 4.47
N PHE A 145 23.58 69.75 5.55
CA PHE A 145 23.38 70.78 6.56
C PHE A 145 24.66 71.07 7.36
N ARG A 146 25.46 70.04 7.64
CA ARG A 146 26.78 70.18 8.26
C ARG A 146 27.69 71.01 7.38
N GLU A 147 27.81 70.69 6.09
CA GLU A 147 28.63 71.44 5.12
C GLU A 147 28.20 72.91 5.04
N LEU A 148 26.89 73.17 4.98
CA LEU A 148 26.34 74.53 4.95
C LEU A 148 26.66 75.31 6.23
N LEU A 149 26.57 74.65 7.39
CA LEU A 149 26.88 75.24 8.68
C LEU A 149 28.38 75.56 8.81
N GLU A 150 29.25 74.64 8.41
CA GLU A 150 30.70 74.85 8.39
C GLU A 150 31.07 76.02 7.46
N TYR A 151 30.48 76.07 6.25
CA TYR A 151 30.65 77.19 5.32
C TYR A 151 30.21 78.53 5.95
N TYR A 152 29.05 78.54 6.62
CA TYR A 152 28.56 79.74 7.30
C TYR A 152 29.49 80.20 8.42
N ILE A 153 29.92 79.26 9.29
CA ILE A 153 30.84 79.55 10.40
C ILE A 153 32.15 80.12 9.85
N HIS A 154 32.77 79.44 8.88
CA HIS A 154 34.02 79.86 8.28
C HIS A 154 33.91 81.25 7.62
N SER A 155 32.90 81.45 6.77
CA SER A 155 32.69 82.73 6.10
C SER A 155 32.43 83.88 7.09
N ARG A 156 31.76 83.58 8.21
CA ARG A 156 31.48 84.56 9.27
C ARG A 156 32.73 84.91 10.09
N GLU A 157 33.61 83.94 10.33
CA GLU A 157 34.90 84.15 10.99
C GLU A 157 35.87 84.97 10.13
N GLU A 158 35.95 84.67 8.82
CA GLU A 158 36.80 85.42 7.87
C GLU A 158 36.41 86.90 7.74
N MET A 159 35.11 87.21 7.86
CA MET A 159 34.62 88.58 7.73
C MET A 159 35.10 89.50 8.86
N GLY A 160 35.16 89.03 10.11
CA GLY A 160 35.56 89.86 11.26
C GLY A 160 34.58 91.01 11.60
N TRP A 161 34.92 91.84 12.60
CA TRP A 161 34.00 92.84 13.18
C TRP A 161 33.74 94.08 12.30
N THR A 162 34.60 94.39 11.33
CA THR A 162 34.56 95.64 10.53
C THR A 162 33.89 95.48 9.15
N THR A 163 33.22 94.36 8.88
CA THR A 163 32.64 94.07 7.57
C THR A 163 31.37 94.84 7.26
N ALA A 164 31.28 95.39 6.03
CA ALA A 164 30.10 96.08 5.51
C ALA A 164 28.85 95.18 5.55
N ASN A 165 27.72 95.73 5.99
CA ASN A 165 26.44 95.02 6.11
C ASN A 165 26.02 94.29 4.81
N ALA A 166 26.33 94.85 3.64
CA ALA A 166 26.04 94.24 2.35
C ALA A 166 26.63 92.82 2.18
N LYS A 167 27.84 92.55 2.70
CA LYS A 167 28.45 91.21 2.64
C LYS A 167 27.78 90.21 3.60
N LYS A 168 27.25 90.71 4.73
CA LYS A 168 26.47 89.90 5.68
C LYS A 168 25.13 89.51 5.06
N GLU A 169 24.45 90.44 4.40
CA GLU A 169 23.21 90.17 3.65
C GLU A 169 23.42 89.11 2.56
N GLN A 170 24.51 89.19 1.80
CA GLN A 170 24.86 88.22 0.75
C GLN A 170 25.12 86.82 1.31
N LEU A 171 25.82 86.70 2.44
CA LEU A 171 26.03 85.42 3.12
C LEU A 171 24.71 84.81 3.59
N ILE A 172 23.83 85.63 4.18
CA ILE A 172 22.50 85.20 4.64
C ILE A 172 21.66 84.72 3.44
N GLU A 173 21.68 85.46 2.33
CA GLU A 173 20.94 85.10 1.12
C GLU A 173 21.48 83.81 0.50
N HIS A 174 22.80 83.64 0.43
CA HIS A 174 23.42 82.41 -0.05
C HIS A 174 23.00 81.20 0.79
N VAL A 175 23.08 81.30 2.12
CA VAL A 175 22.66 80.21 3.02
C VAL A 175 21.17 79.90 2.87
N ARG A 176 20.32 80.92 2.75
CA ARG A 176 18.88 80.72 2.51
C ARG A 176 18.60 80.04 1.18
N GLN A 177 19.31 80.42 0.12
CA GLN A 177 19.17 79.76 -1.18
C GLN A 177 19.68 78.32 -1.16
N SER A 178 20.83 78.05 -0.54
CA SER A 178 21.33 76.69 -0.36
C SER A 178 20.34 75.81 0.42
N LEU A 179 19.72 76.34 1.46
CA LEU A 179 18.74 75.63 2.28
C LEU A 179 17.40 75.39 1.55
N ASN A 180 17.01 76.28 0.63
CA ASN A 180 15.85 76.08 -0.25
C ASN A 180 16.11 75.05 -1.37
N ASN A 181 17.38 74.79 -1.70
CA ASN A 181 17.79 73.85 -2.75
C ASN A 181 18.13 72.45 -2.21
N MET A 182 18.00 72.23 -0.89
CA MET A 182 18.16 70.94 -0.21
C MET A 182 16.81 70.23 -0.07
#